data_AF-A0A3D1P6S2-F1
#
_entry.id   AF-A0A3D1P6S2-F1
#
_cell.length_a   1.000
_cell.length_b   1.000
_cell.length_c   1.000
_cell.angle_alpha   90.00
_cell.angle_beta   90.00
_cell.angle_gamma   90.00
#
_symmetry.space_group_name_H-M   'P 1'
#
loop_
_entity.id
_entity.type
_entity.pdbx_description
1 polymer ?
#
loop_
_entity_poly.entity_id
_entity_poly.type
_entity_poly.pdbx_seq_one_letter_code
_entity_poly.pdbx_strand_id
1 'polypeptide(L)'
;HRDIKPSNLIWGEDERVYLVDFGAVQNKAVSEMTFTVVGTYGYTPMEQFGGRAIPASDLYALGATLIHLSAGIAPADLPQKNLQIQFAEFVSLSPSFVAWLQQLCEPAIERRFSTARVALSALESGILLSSSTLINNSGQGGLFDLSVPVPEEIQGWNWGAFLLTPFWLVSNRVWLGFLAFVPIVGVWMAIALGIKGNEWAWKSRKWESIESFQTHQKRWAIAAVITGISINLIFWHMGILLLISTLS
;
A
#
# COMPACT_ATOMS: atom_id res chain seq x y z
N HIS A 1 -17.08 14.14 -19.58
CA HIS A 1 -18.43 13.55 -19.57
C HIS A 1 -19.49 14.61 -19.29
N ARG A 2 -19.31 15.41 -18.22
CA ARG A 2 -20.18 16.47 -17.73
C ARG A 2 -21.46 16.00 -17.05
N ASP A 3 -21.72 14.71 -16.98
CA ASP A 3 -22.88 14.18 -16.25
C ASP A 3 -22.57 12.82 -15.63
N ILE A 4 -21.51 12.74 -14.83
CA ILE A 4 -21.19 11.51 -14.08
C ILE A 4 -22.07 11.50 -12.82
N LYS A 5 -22.93 10.48 -12.71
CA LYS A 5 -23.88 10.27 -11.61
C LYS A 5 -24.35 8.82 -11.58
N PRO A 6 -24.94 8.33 -10.47
CA PRO A 6 -25.37 6.93 -10.36
C PRO A 6 -26.27 6.44 -11.50
N SER A 7 -27.23 7.25 -11.96
CA SER A 7 -28.15 6.85 -13.03
C SER A 7 -27.50 6.71 -14.41
N ASN A 8 -26.26 7.19 -14.57
CA ASN A 8 -25.49 7.07 -15.81
C ASN A 8 -24.41 5.96 -15.68
N LEU A 9 -24.48 5.13 -14.64
CA LEU A 9 -23.63 3.96 -14.44
C LEU A 9 -24.48 2.69 -14.58
N ILE A 10 -24.01 1.75 -15.39
CA ILE A 10 -24.64 0.44 -15.57
C ILE A 10 -23.73 -0.63 -14.99
N TRP A 11 -24.31 -1.51 -14.16
CA TRP A 11 -23.65 -2.73 -13.70
C TRP A 11 -23.87 -3.84 -14.74
N GLY A 12 -22.78 -4.29 -15.36
CA GLY A 12 -22.81 -5.38 -16.34
C GLY A 12 -22.84 -6.76 -15.69
N GLU A 13 -23.28 -7.77 -16.46
CA GLU A 13 -23.27 -9.18 -16.04
C GLU A 13 -21.84 -9.73 -15.82
N ASP A 14 -20.83 -9.04 -16.35
CA ASP A 14 -19.40 -9.34 -16.21
C ASP A 14 -18.76 -8.70 -14.97
N GLU A 15 -19.57 -8.22 -14.02
CA GLU A 15 -19.15 -7.52 -12.81
C GLU A 15 -18.36 -6.22 -13.08
N ARG A 16 -18.58 -5.60 -14.25
CA ARG A 16 -17.96 -4.32 -14.62
C ARG A 16 -18.97 -3.18 -14.60
N VAL A 17 -18.46 -1.98 -14.30
CA VAL A 17 -19.23 -0.74 -14.35
C VAL A 17 -19.00 -0.05 -15.68
N TYR A 18 -20.08 0.27 -16.37
CA TYR A 18 -20.09 0.98 -17.65
C TYR A 18 -20.67 2.38 -17.48
N LEU A 19 -19.94 3.38 -17.97
CA LEU A 19 -20.44 4.75 -18.05
C LEU A 19 -21.25 4.91 -19.35
N VAL A 20 -22.47 5.41 -19.22
CA VAL A 20 -23.39 5.68 -20.34
C VAL A 20 -23.80 7.15 -20.39
N ASP A 21 -24.55 7.51 -21.43
CA ASP A 21 -25.07 8.85 -21.68
C ASP A 21 -23.99 9.94 -21.87
N PHE A 22 -23.32 9.85 -23.01
CA PHE A 22 -22.38 10.89 -23.48
C PHE A 22 -23.10 12.08 -24.13
N GLY A 23 -24.42 12.24 -23.95
CA GLY A 23 -25.22 13.29 -24.59
C GLY A 23 -24.82 14.71 -24.20
N ALA A 24 -24.15 14.88 -23.05
CA ALA A 24 -23.62 16.15 -22.58
C ALA A 24 -22.25 16.54 -23.20
N VAL A 25 -21.69 15.71 -24.09
CA VAL A 25 -20.43 15.98 -24.80
C VAL A 25 -20.70 16.98 -25.95
N GLN A 26 -20.77 18.26 -25.62
CA GLN A 26 -20.70 19.30 -26.65
C GLN A 26 -19.25 19.49 -27.10
N ASN A 27 -19.00 19.18 -28.38
CA ASN A 27 -17.78 19.60 -29.07
C ASN A 27 -17.66 21.13 -28.99
N LYS A 28 -16.43 21.63 -28.79
CA LYS A 28 -16.07 23.05 -28.96
C LYS A 28 -16.32 23.46 -30.42
N ALA A 29 -17.57 23.68 -30.80
CA ALA A 29 -17.91 24.37 -32.03
C ALA A 29 -18.22 25.83 -31.65
N VAL A 30 -17.39 26.72 -32.16
CA VAL A 30 -17.56 28.17 -32.13
C VAL A 30 -18.93 28.50 -32.72
N SER A 31 -19.92 28.80 -31.89
CA SER A 31 -21.10 29.56 -32.31
C SER A 31 -21.86 30.07 -31.08
N GLU A 32 -22.37 31.27 -31.22
CA GLU A 32 -23.03 32.11 -30.24
C GLU A 32 -24.24 31.44 -29.54
N MET A 33 -24.45 31.86 -28.29
CA MET A 33 -25.73 31.90 -27.57
C MET A 33 -26.53 30.59 -27.41
N THR A 34 -26.16 29.79 -26.40
CA THR A 34 -27.00 29.43 -25.22
C THR A 34 -26.22 28.44 -24.36
N PHE A 35 -25.69 28.90 -23.21
CA PHE A 35 -25.10 27.98 -22.23
C PHE A 35 -26.24 27.24 -21.53
N THR A 36 -26.62 26.07 -22.04
CA THR A 36 -27.47 25.16 -21.27
C THR A 36 -26.64 24.66 -20.09
N VAL A 37 -27.07 25.03 -18.88
CA VAL A 37 -26.53 24.50 -17.64
C VAL A 37 -26.89 23.01 -17.60
N VAL A 38 -25.99 22.16 -18.10
CA VAL A 38 -26.12 20.71 -18.00
C VAL A 38 -25.44 20.30 -16.69
N GLY A 39 -26.24 19.88 -15.72
CA GLY A 39 -25.74 19.46 -14.43
C GLY A 39 -26.84 18.95 -13.52
N THR A 40 -26.57 17.82 -12.86
CA THR A 40 -27.41 17.32 -11.77
C THR A 40 -26.93 17.93 -10.45
N TYR A 41 -27.86 18.55 -9.69
CA TYR A 41 -27.57 19.17 -8.40
C TYR A 41 -26.92 18.16 -7.43
N GLY A 42 -25.91 18.60 -6.68
CA GLY A 42 -25.10 17.75 -5.78
C GLY A 42 -23.92 17.02 -6.45
N TYR A 43 -24.00 16.69 -7.74
CA TYR A 43 -22.91 16.03 -8.49
C TYR A 43 -22.11 17.00 -9.35
N THR A 44 -22.73 18.12 -9.74
CA THR A 44 -22.13 19.08 -10.65
C THR A 44 -21.31 20.11 -9.88
N PRO A 45 -20.03 20.34 -10.23
CA PRO A 45 -19.23 21.37 -9.57
C PRO A 45 -19.52 22.77 -10.12
N MET A 46 -19.25 23.82 -9.33
CA MET A 46 -19.61 25.21 -9.65
C MET A 46 -19.07 25.71 -10.99
N GLU A 47 -17.85 25.34 -11.36
CA GLU A 47 -17.25 25.78 -12.63
C GLU A 47 -18.01 25.26 -13.86
N GLN A 48 -18.68 24.11 -13.73
CA GLN A 48 -19.49 23.55 -14.81
C GLN A 48 -20.81 24.32 -14.99
N PHE A 49 -21.41 24.82 -13.91
CA PHE A 49 -22.55 25.74 -13.99
C PHE A 49 -22.20 27.04 -14.75
N GLY A 50 -20.93 27.47 -14.68
CA GLY A 50 -20.39 28.58 -15.46
C GLY A 50 -19.97 28.22 -16.89
N GLY A 51 -20.27 27.01 -17.38
CA GLY A 51 -19.89 26.53 -18.71
C GLY A 51 -18.40 26.20 -18.88
N ARG A 52 -17.62 26.16 -17.78
CA ARG A 52 -16.17 25.93 -17.79
C ARG A 52 -15.80 24.50 -17.37
N ALA A 53 -16.54 23.52 -17.89
CA ALA A 53 -16.25 22.12 -17.62
C ALA A 53 -14.84 21.74 -18.11
N ILE A 54 -14.04 21.21 -17.19
CA ILE A 54 -12.68 20.71 -17.42
C ILE A 54 -12.59 19.25 -16.96
N PRO A 55 -11.51 18.51 -17.25
CA PRO A 55 -11.34 17.14 -16.74
C PRO A 55 -11.51 17.03 -15.22
N ALA A 56 -11.05 18.04 -14.47
CA ALA A 56 -11.25 18.10 -13.02
C ALA A 56 -12.73 18.22 -12.59
N SER A 57 -13.61 18.73 -13.46
CA SER A 57 -15.05 18.79 -13.19
C SER A 57 -15.69 17.39 -13.22
N ASP A 58 -15.28 16.55 -14.18
CA ASP A 58 -15.68 15.14 -14.21
C ASP A 58 -15.20 14.39 -12.96
N LEU A 59 -14.03 14.73 -12.44
CA LEU A 59 -13.49 14.11 -11.22
C LEU A 59 -14.29 14.46 -9.96
N TYR A 60 -14.79 15.69 -9.85
CA TYR A 60 -15.72 16.04 -8.78
C TYR A 60 -17.01 15.22 -8.87
N ALA A 61 -17.59 15.14 -10.08
CA ALA A 61 -18.81 14.38 -10.31
C ALA A 61 -18.62 12.88 -10.00
N LEU A 62 -17.45 12.32 -10.32
CA LEU A 62 -17.05 10.98 -9.90
C LEU A 62 -16.97 10.86 -8.37
N GLY A 63 -16.29 11.78 -7.69
CA GLY A 63 -16.20 11.78 -6.22
C GLY A 63 -17.57 11.85 -5.54
N ALA A 64 -18.43 12.76 -5.99
CA ALA A 64 -19.81 12.87 -5.50
C ALA A 64 -20.63 11.60 -5.76
N THR A 65 -20.44 10.96 -6.90
CA THR A 65 -21.07 9.67 -7.24
C THR A 65 -20.62 8.56 -6.30
N LEU A 66 -19.32 8.43 -6.06
CA LEU A 66 -18.77 7.41 -5.16
C LEU A 66 -19.21 7.64 -3.70
N ILE A 67 -19.28 8.90 -3.27
CA ILE A 67 -19.83 9.27 -1.96
C ILE A 67 -21.29 8.81 -1.84
N HIS A 68 -22.13 9.09 -2.86
CA HIS A 68 -23.51 8.60 -2.87
C HIS A 68 -23.57 7.09 -2.70
N LEU A 69 -22.85 6.35 -3.55
CA LEU A 69 -22.88 4.90 -3.55
C LEU A 69 -22.40 4.31 -2.21
N SER A 70 -21.46 4.98 -1.54
CA SER A 70 -20.92 4.54 -0.25
C SER A 70 -21.80 4.89 0.94
N ALA A 71 -22.44 6.07 0.92
CA ALA A 71 -23.27 6.56 2.03
C ALA A 71 -24.74 6.13 1.90
N GLY A 72 -25.20 5.79 0.70
CA GLY A 72 -26.62 5.59 0.39
C GLY A 72 -27.46 6.87 0.44
N ILE A 73 -26.81 8.04 0.53
CA ILE A 73 -27.44 9.36 0.67
C ILE A 73 -26.94 10.24 -0.48
N ALA A 74 -27.84 10.97 -1.14
CA ALA A 74 -27.43 11.85 -2.22
C ALA A 74 -26.52 12.98 -1.70
N PRO A 75 -25.50 13.43 -2.47
CA PRO A 75 -24.58 14.47 -2.02
C PRO A 75 -25.24 15.80 -1.67
N ALA A 76 -26.40 16.08 -2.26
CA ALA A 76 -27.22 17.26 -1.96
C ALA A 76 -27.87 17.21 -0.57
N ASP A 77 -28.10 16.01 -0.04
CA ASP A 77 -28.75 15.78 1.25
C ASP A 77 -27.74 15.60 2.39
N LEU A 78 -26.44 15.49 2.07
CA LEU A 78 -25.37 15.44 3.05
C LEU A 78 -25.03 16.84 3.58
N PRO A 79 -24.59 16.96 4.84
CA PRO A 79 -24.15 18.24 5.39
C PRO A 79 -23.01 18.84 4.57
N GLN A 80 -23.00 20.17 4.41
CA GLN A 80 -21.94 20.88 3.71
C GLN A 80 -21.25 21.88 4.63
N LYS A 81 -19.93 21.99 4.49
CA LYS A 81 -19.11 22.99 5.19
C LYS A 81 -18.06 23.53 4.23
N ASN A 82 -17.96 24.86 4.10
CA ASN A 82 -17.03 25.51 3.16
C ASN A 82 -17.14 24.94 1.72
N LEU A 83 -18.37 24.67 1.26
CA LEU A 83 -18.68 24.06 -0.05
C LEU A 83 -18.15 22.62 -0.22
N GLN A 84 -17.63 21.99 0.84
CA GLN A 84 -17.22 20.59 0.85
C GLN A 84 -18.32 19.71 1.43
N ILE A 85 -18.55 18.55 0.79
CA ILE A 85 -19.48 17.52 1.26
C ILE A 85 -18.90 16.87 2.52
N GLN A 86 -19.65 16.87 3.63
CA GLN A 86 -19.26 16.22 4.89
C GLN A 86 -19.83 14.80 4.93
N PHE A 87 -19.12 13.85 4.31
CA PHE A 87 -19.58 12.47 4.16
C PHE A 87 -18.88 11.45 5.09
N ALA A 88 -17.77 11.83 5.73
CA ALA A 88 -16.88 10.89 6.41
C ALA A 88 -17.57 10.10 7.55
N GLU A 89 -18.56 10.70 8.23
CA GLU A 89 -19.33 10.05 9.30
C GLU A 89 -20.43 9.11 8.78
N PHE A 90 -20.76 9.20 7.49
CA PHE A 90 -21.84 8.45 6.84
C PHE A 90 -21.31 7.23 6.06
N VAL A 91 -20.00 6.97 6.09
CA VAL A 91 -19.36 5.90 5.30
C VAL A 91 -18.41 5.06 6.16
N SER A 92 -18.29 3.79 5.81
CA SER A 92 -17.33 2.85 6.42
C SER A 92 -16.17 2.58 5.47
N LEU A 93 -15.29 3.57 5.28
CA LEU A 93 -14.16 3.53 4.34
C LEU A 93 -12.82 3.74 5.08
N SER A 94 -11.71 3.34 4.46
CA SER A 94 -10.39 3.59 5.03
C SER A 94 -10.06 5.10 5.07
N PRO A 95 -9.24 5.58 6.03
CA PRO A 95 -8.87 6.99 6.10
C PRO A 95 -8.20 7.52 4.82
N SER A 96 -7.41 6.68 4.14
CA SER A 96 -6.77 7.06 2.88
C SER A 96 -7.79 7.24 1.75
N PHE A 97 -8.80 6.38 1.68
CA PHE A 97 -9.85 6.49 0.67
C PHE A 97 -10.79 7.67 0.94
N VAL A 98 -11.07 7.97 2.21
CA VAL A 98 -11.78 9.20 2.61
C VAL A 98 -11.01 10.45 2.17
N ALA A 99 -9.71 10.52 2.45
CA ALA A 99 -8.88 11.66 2.04
C ALA A 99 -8.82 11.81 0.51
N TRP A 100 -8.76 10.69 -0.21
CA TRP A 100 -8.79 10.69 -1.67
C TRP A 100 -10.12 11.20 -2.24
N LEU A 101 -11.26 10.77 -1.68
CA LEU A 101 -12.58 11.27 -2.05
C LEU A 101 -12.75 12.77 -1.72
N GLN A 102 -12.23 13.22 -0.58
CA GLN A 102 -12.20 14.64 -0.22
C GLN A 102 -11.43 15.46 -1.26
N GLN A 103 -10.28 14.96 -1.72
CA GLN A 103 -9.48 15.64 -2.74
C GLN A 103 -10.16 15.64 -4.12
N LEU A 104 -10.89 14.58 -4.51
CA LEU A 104 -11.73 14.60 -5.72
C LEU A 104 -12.83 15.66 -5.65
N CYS A 105 -13.42 15.84 -4.47
CA CYS A 105 -14.53 16.76 -4.23
C CYS A 105 -14.09 18.15 -3.74
N GLU A 106 -12.81 18.50 -3.85
CA GLU A 106 -12.31 19.79 -3.39
C GLU A 106 -12.91 20.94 -4.24
N PRO A 107 -13.53 21.97 -3.63
CA PRO A 107 -14.14 23.08 -4.35
C PRO A 107 -13.14 23.91 -5.16
N ALA A 108 -11.94 24.11 -4.61
CA ALA A 108 -10.85 24.79 -5.30
C ALA A 108 -10.23 23.85 -6.35
N ILE A 109 -10.40 24.20 -7.63
CA ILE A 109 -9.93 23.38 -8.77
C ILE A 109 -8.43 23.08 -8.66
N GLU A 110 -7.63 24.06 -8.24
CA GLU A 110 -6.19 23.96 -8.08
C GLU A 110 -5.73 22.96 -7.02
N ARG A 111 -6.63 22.58 -6.09
CA ARG A 111 -6.37 21.57 -5.06
C ARG A 111 -6.94 20.19 -5.41
N ARG A 112 -7.82 20.12 -6.42
CA ARG A 112 -8.36 18.87 -6.96
C ARG A 112 -7.31 18.16 -7.83
N PHE A 113 -7.47 16.85 -8.00
CA PHE A 113 -6.69 16.13 -9.00
C PHE A 113 -6.89 16.73 -10.40
N SER A 114 -5.80 16.93 -11.12
CA SER A 114 -5.83 17.55 -12.45
C SER A 114 -6.34 16.61 -13.54
N THR A 115 -6.11 15.30 -13.39
CA THR A 115 -6.48 14.27 -14.36
C THR A 115 -6.88 12.96 -13.69
N ALA A 116 -7.67 12.14 -14.39
CA ALA A 116 -8.06 10.82 -13.92
C ALA A 116 -6.86 9.89 -13.67
N ARG A 117 -5.78 10.02 -14.46
CA ARG A 117 -4.56 9.23 -14.26
C ARG A 117 -3.84 9.58 -12.95
N VAL A 118 -3.77 10.87 -12.62
CA VAL A 118 -3.19 11.32 -11.34
C VAL A 118 -4.07 10.86 -10.18
N ALA A 119 -5.39 10.98 -10.29
CA ALA A 119 -6.32 10.48 -9.28
C ALA A 119 -6.17 8.96 -9.07
N LEU A 120 -6.09 8.18 -10.15
CA LEU A 120 -5.89 6.73 -10.08
C LEU A 120 -4.56 6.37 -9.43
N SER A 121 -3.46 7.01 -9.84
CA SER A 121 -2.14 6.75 -9.25
C SER A 121 -2.10 7.10 -7.75
N ALA A 122 -2.77 8.19 -7.33
CA ALA A 122 -2.92 8.54 -5.92
C ALA A 122 -3.77 7.53 -5.15
N LEU A 123 -4.84 7.01 -5.76
CA LEU A 123 -5.68 5.97 -5.19
C LEU A 123 -4.89 4.67 -5.00
N GLU A 124 -4.20 4.21 -6.04
CA GLU A 124 -3.35 3.02 -6.00
C GLU A 124 -2.24 3.17 -4.98
N SER A 125 -1.59 4.34 -4.88
CA SER A 125 -0.59 4.62 -3.86
C SER A 125 -1.19 4.60 -2.45
N GLY A 126 -2.39 5.14 -2.26
CA GLY A 126 -3.15 5.11 -1.01
C GLY A 126 -3.69 3.72 -0.65
N ILE A 127 -3.95 2.87 -1.63
CA ILE A 127 -4.28 1.45 -1.47
C ILE A 127 -3.02 0.65 -1.12
N LEU A 128 -1.89 0.91 -1.78
CA LEU A 128 -0.58 0.35 -1.42
C LEU A 128 -0.18 0.76 0.01
N LEU A 129 -0.51 1.99 0.43
CA LEU A 129 -0.33 2.46 1.81
C LEU A 129 -1.41 1.92 2.77
N SER A 130 -2.65 1.68 2.32
CA SER A 130 -3.72 1.11 3.16
C SER A 130 -3.56 -0.39 3.39
N SER A 131 -2.95 -1.13 2.45
CA SER A 131 -2.44 -2.48 2.68
C SER A 131 -1.33 -2.49 3.74
N SER A 132 -0.63 -1.35 3.94
CA SER A 132 0.42 -1.20 4.95
C SER A 132 -0.03 -0.68 6.32
N THR A 133 -1.32 -0.37 6.53
CA THR A 133 -1.89 -0.19 7.88
C THR A 133 -2.29 -1.53 8.51
N LEU A 134 -1.36 -2.48 8.54
CA LEU A 134 -1.42 -3.52 9.56
C LEU A 134 -1.07 -2.86 10.90
N ILE A 135 -2.02 -2.86 11.83
CA ILE A 135 -1.75 -2.56 13.24
C ILE A 135 -0.51 -3.35 13.62
N ASN A 136 0.57 -2.65 14.01
CA ASN A 136 1.82 -3.30 14.31
C ASN A 136 1.66 -4.23 15.52
N ASN A 137 1.56 -5.52 15.23
CA ASN A 137 1.34 -6.58 16.19
C ASN A 137 2.64 -7.28 16.61
N SER A 138 3.79 -6.70 16.27
CA SER A 138 5.07 -7.24 16.72
C SER A 138 5.14 -7.35 18.23
N GLY A 139 5.79 -8.41 18.71
CA GLY A 139 5.91 -8.65 20.15
C GLY A 139 4.60 -8.90 20.90
N GLN A 140 3.47 -9.15 20.21
CA GLN A 140 2.16 -9.38 20.84
C GLN A 140 1.80 -10.87 21.02
N GLY A 141 2.75 -11.80 20.82
CA GLY A 141 2.53 -13.24 21.06
C GLY A 141 3.83 -13.99 21.29
N GLY A 142 3.72 -15.22 21.80
CA GLY A 142 4.87 -16.12 21.92
C GLY A 142 5.39 -16.59 20.55
N LEU A 143 6.60 -17.14 20.50
CA LEU A 143 7.21 -17.61 19.24
C LEU A 143 6.34 -18.60 18.45
N PHE A 144 5.49 -19.35 19.16
CA PHE A 144 4.60 -20.37 18.62
C PHE A 144 3.13 -19.98 18.65
N ASP A 145 2.82 -18.72 18.97
CA ASP A 145 1.45 -18.23 18.91
C ASP A 145 1.03 -18.07 17.45
N LEU A 146 0.12 -18.93 17.01
CA LEU A 146 -0.43 -18.92 15.65
C LEU A 146 -1.60 -17.94 15.50
N SER A 147 -2.12 -17.41 16.61
CA SER A 147 -3.22 -16.43 16.57
C SER A 147 -2.74 -15.03 16.15
N VAL A 148 -1.43 -14.76 16.28
CA VAL A 148 -0.82 -13.50 15.84
C VAL A 148 -0.47 -13.59 14.35
N PRO A 149 -1.19 -12.85 13.48
CA PRO A 149 -0.92 -12.86 12.05
C PRO A 149 0.46 -12.25 11.76
N VAL A 150 1.24 -12.86 10.88
CA VAL A 150 2.56 -12.32 10.49
C VAL A 150 2.41 -11.61 9.15
N PRO A 151 2.81 -10.34 9.04
CA PRO A 151 2.73 -9.59 7.78
C PRO A 151 3.42 -10.34 6.62
N GLU A 152 2.77 -10.43 5.46
CA GLU A 152 3.34 -11.12 4.29
C GLU A 152 4.62 -10.43 3.79
N GLU A 153 4.74 -9.12 4.01
CA GLU A 153 5.85 -8.27 3.57
C GLU A 153 7.19 -8.60 4.25
N ILE A 154 7.15 -9.33 5.36
CA ILE A 154 8.35 -9.78 6.07
C ILE A 154 8.64 -11.26 5.89
N GLN A 155 7.79 -11.99 5.17
CA GLN A 155 8.03 -13.40 4.88
C GLN A 155 9.17 -13.57 3.87
N GLY A 156 9.91 -14.66 4.03
CA GLY A 156 11.03 -14.99 3.15
C GLY A 156 12.28 -15.44 3.91
N TRP A 157 13.30 -15.82 3.14
CA TRP A 157 14.54 -16.35 3.69
C TRP A 157 15.34 -15.29 4.45
N ASN A 158 15.78 -15.60 5.67
CA ASN A 158 16.60 -14.72 6.50
C ASN A 158 18.07 -15.14 6.47
N TRP A 159 18.86 -14.46 5.62
CA TRP A 159 20.30 -14.68 5.50
C TRP A 159 21.10 -14.37 6.77
N GLY A 160 20.64 -13.39 7.56
CA GLY A 160 21.27 -13.05 8.84
C GLY A 160 21.13 -14.17 9.87
N ALA A 161 19.92 -14.70 10.03
CA ALA A 161 19.62 -15.81 10.93
C ALA A 161 20.37 -17.09 10.53
N PHE A 162 20.49 -17.32 9.21
CA PHE A 162 21.13 -18.52 8.66
C PHE A 162 22.67 -18.48 8.73
N LEU A 163 23.30 -17.37 8.35
CA LEU A 163 24.78 -17.28 8.23
C LEU A 163 25.44 -16.66 9.46
N LEU A 164 24.74 -15.79 10.19
CA LEU A 164 25.25 -15.07 11.36
C LEU A 164 24.47 -15.45 12.62
N THR A 165 24.09 -16.72 12.73
CA THR A 165 23.21 -17.27 13.77
C THR A 165 23.47 -16.74 15.18
N PRO A 166 24.67 -16.89 15.80
CA PRO A 166 24.81 -16.55 17.21
C PRO A 166 24.58 -15.05 17.49
N PHE A 167 25.02 -14.17 16.59
CA PHE A 167 24.86 -12.72 16.74
C PHE A 167 23.44 -12.28 16.42
N TRP A 168 22.84 -12.86 15.39
CA TRP A 168 21.48 -12.56 14.96
C TRP A 168 20.45 -12.96 16.04
N LEU A 169 20.62 -14.14 16.66
CA LEU A 169 19.73 -14.65 17.71
C LEU A 169 19.69 -13.72 18.93
N VAL A 170 20.86 -13.26 19.38
CA VAL A 170 20.97 -12.32 20.51
C VAL A 170 20.31 -10.99 20.16
N SER A 171 20.60 -10.44 18.97
CA SER A 171 20.05 -9.16 18.54
C SER A 171 18.53 -9.16 18.43
N ASN A 172 17.95 -10.27 17.97
CA ASN A 172 16.51 -10.42 17.76
C ASN A 172 15.80 -11.16 18.90
N ARG A 173 16.48 -11.49 20.01
CA ARG A 173 15.89 -12.21 21.18
C ARG A 173 15.21 -13.53 20.82
N VAL A 174 15.75 -14.28 19.86
CA VAL A 174 15.21 -15.58 19.42
C VAL A 174 16.00 -16.71 20.08
N TRP A 175 15.82 -16.94 21.39
CA TRP A 175 16.68 -17.86 22.15
C TRP A 175 16.59 -19.33 21.70
N LEU A 176 15.43 -19.76 21.20
CA LEU A 176 15.24 -21.13 20.71
C LEU A 176 16.23 -21.50 19.60
N GLY A 177 16.65 -20.53 18.78
CA GLY A 177 17.54 -20.80 17.66
C GLY A 177 18.94 -21.25 18.07
N PHE A 178 19.33 -21.15 19.35
CA PHE A 178 20.58 -21.75 19.84
C PHE A 178 20.60 -23.28 19.75
N LEU A 179 19.44 -23.92 19.53
CA LEU A 179 19.37 -25.33 19.14
C LEU A 179 20.10 -25.65 17.82
N ALA A 180 20.43 -24.63 17.01
CA ALA A 180 21.28 -24.76 15.82
C ALA A 180 22.68 -25.33 16.14
N PHE A 181 23.16 -25.20 17.37
CA PHE A 181 24.46 -25.71 17.82
C PHE A 181 24.41 -27.10 18.44
N VAL A 182 23.21 -27.69 18.57
CA VAL A 182 23.04 -29.04 19.09
C VAL A 182 23.23 -30.04 17.93
N PRO A 183 24.11 -31.06 18.06
CA PRO A 183 24.27 -32.08 17.02
C PRO A 183 22.94 -32.74 16.64
N ILE A 184 22.79 -33.14 15.37
CA ILE A 184 21.59 -33.78 14.78
C ILE A 184 20.38 -32.84 14.65
N VAL A 185 20.06 -32.07 15.70
CA VAL A 185 18.98 -31.05 15.70
C VAL A 185 19.39 -29.80 14.91
N GLY A 186 20.68 -29.47 14.94
CA GLY A 186 21.20 -28.19 14.49
C GLY A 186 20.98 -27.88 13.02
N VAL A 187 21.09 -28.88 12.15
CA VAL A 187 20.87 -28.72 10.70
C VAL A 187 19.43 -28.32 10.41
N TRP A 188 18.46 -28.99 11.04
CA TRP A 188 17.04 -28.67 10.89
C TRP A 188 16.70 -27.31 11.49
N MET A 189 17.31 -26.96 12.62
CA MET A 189 17.13 -25.66 13.24
C MET A 189 17.75 -24.53 12.40
N ALA A 190 18.89 -24.74 11.75
CA ALA A 190 19.49 -23.76 10.85
C ALA A 190 18.59 -23.48 9.65
N ILE A 191 18.03 -24.52 9.03
CA ILE A 191 17.04 -24.38 7.95
C ILE A 191 15.78 -23.65 8.45
N ALA A 192 15.28 -24.02 9.65
CA ALA A 192 14.14 -23.36 10.26
C ALA A 192 14.42 -21.86 10.52
N LEU A 193 15.62 -21.49 10.96
CA LEU A 193 16.04 -20.10 11.10
C LEU A 193 16.10 -19.35 9.77
N GLY A 194 16.53 -20.02 8.70
CA GLY A 194 16.47 -19.48 7.35
C GLY A 194 15.04 -19.18 6.92
N ILE A 195 14.12 -20.13 7.09
CA ILE A 195 12.72 -20.00 6.63
C ILE A 195 11.88 -19.11 7.54
N LYS A 196 12.01 -19.26 8.86
CA LYS A 196 11.15 -18.62 9.87
C LYS A 196 11.82 -17.52 10.67
N GLY A 197 13.08 -17.19 10.40
CA GLY A 197 13.83 -16.18 11.16
C GLY A 197 13.10 -14.83 11.24
N ASN A 198 12.54 -14.35 10.14
CA ASN A 198 11.79 -13.10 10.15
C ASN A 198 10.55 -13.15 11.05
N GLU A 199 9.76 -14.23 10.98
CA GLU A 199 8.59 -14.45 11.83
C GLU A 199 8.98 -14.48 13.31
N TRP A 200 10.01 -15.25 13.65
CA TRP A 200 10.47 -15.40 15.04
C TRP A 200 11.00 -14.07 15.60
N ALA A 201 11.73 -13.28 14.81
CA ALA A 201 12.20 -11.95 15.20
C ALA A 201 11.08 -10.90 15.29
N TRP A 202 10.01 -11.05 14.52
CA TRP A 202 8.83 -10.20 14.60
C TRP A 202 8.03 -10.45 15.88
N LYS A 203 7.87 -11.73 16.25
CA LYS A 203 7.15 -12.15 17.46
C LYS A 203 7.94 -11.92 18.75
N SER A 204 9.27 -11.88 18.70
CA SER A 204 10.11 -11.82 19.91
C SER A 204 10.20 -10.46 20.60
N ARG A 205 9.93 -9.34 19.89
CA ARG A 205 9.96 -7.99 20.46
C ARG A 205 9.05 -7.01 19.71
N LYS A 206 8.69 -5.91 20.39
CA LYS A 206 8.00 -4.79 19.74
C LYS A 206 8.94 -4.01 18.84
N TRP A 207 8.46 -3.71 17.64
CA TRP A 207 9.05 -2.84 16.64
C TRP A 207 8.19 -1.58 16.50
N GLU A 208 8.74 -0.50 15.98
CA GLU A 208 7.98 0.74 15.75
C GLU A 208 7.08 0.62 14.51
N SER A 209 7.58 -0.03 13.46
CA SER A 209 6.87 -0.29 12.21
C SER A 209 7.43 -1.52 11.48
N ILE A 210 6.70 -2.00 10.46
CA ILE A 210 7.20 -3.03 9.53
C ILE A 210 8.48 -2.55 8.82
N GLU A 211 8.54 -1.27 8.44
CA GLU A 211 9.70 -0.68 7.76
C GLU A 211 10.95 -0.65 8.66
N SER A 212 10.78 -0.31 9.94
CA SER A 212 11.83 -0.35 10.96
C SER A 212 12.42 -1.76 11.10
N PHE A 213 11.55 -2.78 11.13
CA PHE A 213 11.95 -4.18 11.13
C PHE A 213 12.71 -4.58 9.86
N GLN A 214 12.16 -4.28 8.69
CA GLN A 214 12.77 -4.63 7.40
C GLN A 214 14.15 -3.98 7.25
N THR A 215 14.29 -2.71 7.65
CA THR A 215 15.58 -2.01 7.64
C THR A 215 16.59 -2.70 8.55
N HIS A 216 16.16 -3.18 9.72
CA HIS A 216 17.01 -3.96 10.62
C HIS A 216 17.44 -5.30 9.99
N GLN A 217 16.52 -6.06 9.39
CA GLN A 217 16.85 -7.33 8.74
C GLN A 217 17.72 -7.15 7.49
N LYS A 218 17.52 -6.08 6.71
CA LYS A 218 18.37 -5.72 5.56
C LYS A 218 19.83 -5.53 5.98
N ARG A 219 20.09 -4.87 7.11
CA ARG A 219 21.45 -4.71 7.66
C ARG A 219 22.09 -6.06 7.98
N TRP A 220 21.33 -6.99 8.56
CA TRP A 220 21.80 -8.35 8.82
C TRP A 220 22.07 -9.15 7.56
N ALA A 221 21.22 -9.02 6.53
CA ALA A 221 21.45 -9.67 5.24
C ALA A 221 22.74 -9.15 4.57
N ILE A 222 22.97 -7.83 4.59
CA ILE A 222 24.20 -7.21 4.08
C ILE A 222 25.42 -7.72 4.86
N ALA A 223 25.35 -7.74 6.20
CA ALA A 223 26.44 -8.25 7.04
C ALA A 223 26.76 -9.71 6.73
N ALA A 224 25.73 -10.54 6.50
CA ALA A 224 25.87 -11.94 6.14
C ALA A 224 26.57 -12.11 4.78
N VAL A 225 26.20 -11.30 3.77
CA VAL A 225 26.86 -11.30 2.45
C VAL A 225 28.33 -10.91 2.57
N ILE A 226 28.64 -9.82 3.28
CA ILE A 226 30.03 -9.36 3.48
C ILE A 226 30.87 -10.43 4.18
N THR A 227 30.31 -11.05 5.22
CA THR A 227 30.97 -12.13 5.97
C THR A 227 31.19 -13.35 5.08
N GLY A 228 30.19 -13.75 4.30
CA GLY A 228 30.28 -14.86 3.36
C GLY A 228 31.36 -14.65 2.30
N ILE A 229 31.44 -13.46 1.70
CA ILE A 229 32.50 -13.09 0.74
C ILE A 229 33.87 -13.17 1.42
N SER A 230 34.01 -12.62 2.63
CA SER A 230 35.27 -12.61 3.38
C SER A 230 35.76 -14.03 3.68
N ILE A 231 34.86 -14.90 4.15
CA ILE A 231 35.16 -16.31 4.41
C ILE A 231 35.55 -17.04 3.11
N ASN A 232 34.82 -16.81 2.02
CA ASN A 232 35.11 -17.44 0.74
C ASN A 232 36.51 -17.05 0.21
N LEU A 233 36.88 -15.77 0.31
CA LEU A 233 38.21 -15.29 -0.07
C LEU A 233 39.32 -15.93 0.76
N ILE A 234 39.10 -16.12 2.07
CA ILE A 234 40.05 -16.82 2.96
C ILE A 234 40.25 -18.27 2.50
N PHE A 235 39.16 -18.99 2.21
CA PHE A 235 39.25 -20.37 1.72
C PHE A 235 39.96 -20.46 0.37
N TRP A 236 39.68 -19.54 -0.55
CA TRP A 236 40.40 -19.45 -1.83
C TRP A 236 41.90 -19.24 -1.62
N HIS A 237 42.27 -18.30 -0.75
CA HIS A 237 43.67 -18.01 -0.47
C HIS A 237 44.39 -19.20 0.18
N MET A 238 43.75 -19.86 1.16
CA MET A 238 44.27 -21.08 1.77
C MET A 238 44.43 -22.22 0.76
N GLY A 239 43.46 -22.41 -0.14
CA GLY A 239 43.53 -23.41 -1.20
C GLY A 239 44.70 -23.17 -2.16
N ILE A 240 44.93 -21.91 -2.55
CA ILE A 240 46.08 -21.52 -3.39
C ILE A 240 47.40 -21.82 -2.67
N LEU A 241 47.52 -21.43 -1.39
CA LEU A 241 48.72 -21.69 -0.60
C LEU A 241 49.01 -23.19 -0.45
N LEU A 242 47.97 -24.00 -0.19
CA LEU A 242 48.09 -25.45 -0.12
C LEU A 242 48.59 -26.02 -1.45
N LEU A 243 48.00 -25.60 -2.57
CA LEU A 243 48.38 -26.08 -3.91
C LEU A 243 49.82 -25.71 -4.26
N ILE A 244 50.28 -24.50 -3.93
CA ILE A 244 51.68 -24.10 -4.08
C ILE A 244 52.60 -24.99 -3.23
N SER A 245 52.25 -25.24 -1.96
CA SER A 245 53.07 -26.08 -1.06
C SER A 245 53.19 -27.54 -1.49
N THR A 246 52.21 -28.07 -2.24
CA THR A 246 52.26 -29.43 -2.79
C THR A 246 53.06 -29.53 -4.09
N LEU A 247 53.33 -28.40 -4.75
CA LEU A 247 54.11 -28.33 -6.00
C LEU A 247 55.59 -28.00 -5.78
N SER A 248 55.96 -27.53 -4.58
CA SER A 248 57.34 -27.27 -4.12
C SER A 248 57.93 -28.46 -3.39
#